data_AF-A0AAW9Q5P3-F1
#
_entry.id   AF-A0AAW9Q5P3-F1
#
_cell.length_a   1.000
_cell.length_b   1.000
_cell.length_c   1.000
_cell.angle_alpha   90.00
_cell.angle_beta   90.00
_cell.angle_gamma   90.00
#
_symmetry.space_group_name_H-M   'P 1'
#
loop_
_entity.id
_entity.type
_entity.pdbx_description
1 polymer ?
#
loop_
_entity_poly.entity_id
_entity_poly.type
_entity_poly.pdbx_seq_one_letter_code
_entity_poly.pdbx_strand_id
1 'polypeptide(L)'
;MSNYAFFTERSYFTGKVDELGVGIKPETEKYSYQIVVLDTKKAVQTIGVAKKDGLMSYTGLVYIKALGNSEDIYIEALLCSSKKPTKVKPPRFKLSPQPTCPDGYE
;
A
#
# COMPACT_ATOMS: atom_id res chain seq x y z
N MET A 1 -12.38 -0.82 7.04
CA MET A 1 -11.20 -0.25 7.73
C MET A 1 -10.03 -0.14 6.75
N SER A 2 -9.18 0.88 6.82
CA SER A 2 -7.92 0.90 6.04
C SER A 2 -6.82 0.13 6.79
N ASN A 3 -5.70 -0.19 6.12
CA ASN A 3 -4.56 -0.86 6.78
C ASN A 3 -3.98 -0.03 7.95
N TYR A 4 -4.11 1.30 7.89
CA TYR A 4 -3.84 2.21 9.01
C TYR A 4 -4.72 1.89 10.22
N ALA A 5 -6.05 1.87 10.03
CA ALA A 5 -7.00 1.62 11.12
C ALA A 5 -6.84 0.21 11.71
N PHE A 6 -6.56 -0.80 10.88
CA PHE A 6 -6.29 -2.16 11.34
C PHE A 6 -5.03 -2.24 12.20
N PHE A 7 -3.94 -1.56 11.80
CA PHE A 7 -2.73 -1.52 12.62
C PHE A 7 -2.97 -0.81 13.96
N THR A 8 -3.71 0.29 13.99
CA THR A 8 -4.02 1.00 15.25
C THR A 8 -4.77 0.11 16.25
N GLU A 9 -5.62 -0.80 15.77
CA GLU A 9 -6.41 -1.69 16.63
C GLU A 9 -5.70 -3.01 16.98
N ARG A 10 -4.82 -3.51 16.10
CA ARG A 10 -4.23 -4.86 16.22
C ARG A 10 -2.71 -4.88 16.39
N SER A 11 -2.04 -3.75 16.20
CA SER A 11 -0.58 -3.58 16.27
C SER A 11 0.23 -4.43 15.29
N TYR A 12 -0.37 -4.87 14.17
CA TYR A 12 0.31 -5.49 13.03
C TYR A 12 -0.40 -5.18 11.72
N PHE A 13 0.33 -5.23 10.59
CA PHE A 13 -0.26 -5.10 9.25
C PHE A 13 -0.69 -6.46 8.70
N THR A 14 -1.88 -6.51 8.10
CA THR A 14 -2.38 -7.71 7.41
C THR A 14 -2.12 -7.65 5.91
N GLY A 15 -1.85 -8.82 5.32
CA GLY A 15 -1.78 -9.04 3.88
C GLY A 15 -3.12 -9.41 3.24
N LYS A 16 -4.21 -9.53 4.00
CA LYS A 16 -5.52 -9.93 3.47
C LYS A 16 -6.46 -8.75 3.41
N VAL A 17 -6.95 -8.45 2.21
CA VAL A 17 -7.91 -7.36 1.97
C VAL A 17 -9.20 -7.59 2.77
N ASP A 18 -9.61 -8.85 2.93
CA ASP A 18 -10.82 -9.23 3.67
C ASP A 18 -10.73 -8.92 5.17
N GLU A 19 -9.53 -9.01 5.75
CA GLU A 19 -9.28 -8.73 7.17
C GLU A 19 -9.36 -7.23 7.48
N LEU A 20 -9.24 -6.37 6.45
CA LEU A 20 -9.41 -4.93 6.61
C LEU A 20 -10.88 -4.52 6.80
N GLY A 21 -11.86 -5.43 6.73
CA GLY A 21 -13.26 -5.12 7.06
C GLY A 21 -13.85 -3.94 6.27
N VAL A 22 -13.35 -3.68 5.06
CA VAL A 22 -13.80 -2.56 4.20
C VAL A 22 -14.79 -3.01 3.13
N GLY A 23 -15.09 -4.31 3.02
CA GLY A 23 -15.92 -4.84 1.94
C GLY A 23 -15.31 -4.63 0.54
N ILE A 24 -14.02 -4.28 0.45
CA ILE A 24 -13.31 -4.15 -0.82
C ILE A 24 -13.08 -5.56 -1.36
N LYS A 25 -13.68 -5.87 -2.50
CA LYS A 25 -13.42 -7.13 -3.19
C LYS A 25 -11.97 -7.10 -3.72
N PRO A 26 -11.20 -8.20 -3.56
CA PRO A 26 -9.86 -8.31 -4.11
C PRO A 26 -9.85 -8.23 -5.64
N GLU A 27 -11.01 -8.45 -6.29
CA GLU A 27 -11.18 -8.34 -7.72
C GLU A 27 -12.41 -7.49 -8.06
N THR A 28 -12.22 -6.59 -9.02
CA THR A 28 -13.30 -5.85 -9.67
C THR A 28 -13.22 -6.05 -11.18
N GLU A 29 -14.17 -5.46 -11.91
CA GLU A 29 -14.15 -5.48 -13.38
C GLU A 29 -12.92 -4.74 -13.95
N LYS A 30 -12.41 -3.73 -13.23
CA LYS A 30 -11.36 -2.83 -13.72
C LYS A 30 -10.00 -3.07 -13.07
N TYR A 31 -9.97 -3.59 -11.84
CA TYR A 31 -8.76 -3.71 -11.04
C TYR A 31 -8.68 -5.02 -10.26
N SER A 32 -7.47 -5.54 -10.14
CA SER A 32 -7.07 -6.59 -9.20
C SER A 32 -6.32 -5.94 -8.04
N TYR A 33 -6.74 -6.23 -6.82
CA TYR A 33 -6.16 -5.68 -5.60
C TYR A 33 -5.37 -6.73 -4.85
N GLN A 34 -4.17 -6.35 -4.42
CA GLN A 34 -3.30 -7.20 -3.63
C GLN A 34 -2.68 -6.40 -2.50
N ILE A 35 -2.50 -7.04 -1.35
CA ILE A 35 -1.69 -6.48 -0.26
C ILE A 35 -0.43 -7.32 -0.11
N VAL A 36 0.70 -6.64 0.01
CA VAL A 36 2.03 -7.23 0.19
C VAL A 36 2.59 -6.68 1.49
N VAL A 37 2.78 -7.55 2.47
CA VAL A 37 3.48 -7.18 3.71
C VAL A 37 4.97 -7.04 3.38
N LEU A 38 5.53 -5.86 3.61
CA LEU A 38 6.97 -5.60 3.44
C LEU A 38 7.70 -5.88 4.76
N ASP A 39 7.10 -5.46 5.87
CA ASP A 39 7.49 -5.77 7.24
C ASP A 39 6.23 -5.74 8.11
N THR A 40 5.90 -6.86 8.76
CA THR A 40 4.68 -7.02 9.56
C THR A 40 4.48 -5.95 10.64
N LYS A 41 5.57 -5.35 11.13
CA LYS A 41 5.57 -4.35 12.20
C LYS A 41 5.90 -2.95 11.72
N LYS A 42 6.31 -2.77 10.46
CA LYS A 42 6.76 -1.45 9.97
C LYS A 42 6.07 -0.98 8.71
N ALA A 43 5.71 -1.88 7.78
CA ALA A 43 5.23 -1.44 6.49
C ALA A 43 4.44 -2.49 5.71
N VAL A 44 3.41 -2.02 5.01
CA VAL A 44 2.60 -2.80 4.09
C VAL A 44 2.35 -2.02 2.80
N GLN A 45 2.41 -2.73 1.69
CA GLN A 45 2.12 -2.19 0.38
C GLN A 45 0.76 -2.70 -0.11
N THR A 46 -0.08 -1.79 -0.57
CA THR A 46 -1.33 -2.11 -1.27
C THR A 46 -1.13 -1.87 -2.75
N ILE A 47 -1.61 -2.77 -3.60
CA ILE A 47 -1.43 -2.74 -5.05
C ILE A 47 -2.80 -2.83 -5.70
N GLY A 48 -3.06 -1.97 -6.68
CA GLY A 48 -4.21 -2.05 -7.59
C GLY A 48 -3.74 -2.13 -9.03
N VAL A 49 -3.76 -3.33 -9.61
CA VAL A 49 -3.34 -3.56 -11.00
C VAL A 49 -4.53 -3.42 -11.94
N ALA A 50 -4.41 -2.59 -12.97
CA ALA A 50 -5.45 -2.44 -13.97
C ALA A 50 -5.64 -3.72 -14.79
N LYS A 51 -6.90 -4.03 -15.13
CA LYS A 51 -7.30 -5.19 -15.94
C LYS A 51 -7.64 -4.80 -17.38
N LYS A 52 -7.92 -3.53 -17.63
CA LYS A 52 -8.28 -2.99 -18.95
C LYS A 52 -7.20 -2.03 -19.46
N ASP A 53 -7.07 -1.95 -20.78
CA ASP A 53 -6.19 -0.98 -21.43
C ASP A 53 -6.64 0.46 -21.14
N GLY A 54 -5.69 1.39 -21.17
CA GLY A 54 -5.94 2.81 -20.93
C GLY A 54 -6.13 3.20 -19.46
N LEU A 55 -6.04 2.24 -18.52
CA LEU A 55 -6.11 2.51 -17.09
C LEU A 55 -4.72 2.52 -16.42
N MET A 56 -4.54 3.42 -15.47
CA MET A 56 -3.35 3.48 -14.61
C MET A 56 -3.39 2.38 -13.56
N SER A 57 -2.25 1.80 -13.22
CA SER A 57 -2.11 0.97 -12.02
C SER A 57 -1.70 1.83 -10.82
N TYR A 58 -1.99 1.35 -9.62
CA TYR A 58 -1.75 2.08 -8.38
C TYR A 58 -0.96 1.23 -7.39
N THR A 59 -0.14 1.89 -6.59
CA THR A 59 0.56 1.28 -5.46
C THR A 59 0.56 2.25 -4.30
N GLY A 60 0.19 1.77 -3.12
CA GLY A 60 0.22 2.52 -1.88
C GLY A 60 1.15 1.87 -0.88
N LEU A 61 1.80 2.66 -0.05
CA LEU A 61 2.59 2.25 1.09
C LEU A 61 1.94 2.81 2.35
N VAL A 62 1.70 1.97 3.34
CA VAL A 62 1.41 2.40 4.70
C VAL A 62 2.58 1.94 5.56
N TYR A 63 3.21 2.88 6.29
CA TYR A 63 4.43 2.60 7.02
C TYR A 63 4.53 3.42 8.30
N ILE A 64 5.28 2.88 9.27
CA ILE A 64 5.59 3.57 10.52
C ILE A 64 6.82 4.46 10.32
N LYS A 65 6.68 5.70 10.74
CA LYS A 65 7.73 6.71 10.77
C LYS A 65 7.98 7.13 12.22
N ALA A 66 9.24 7.01 12.65
CA ALA A 66 9.70 7.54 13.93
C ALA A 66 10.21 8.97 13.72
N LEU A 67 9.78 9.92 14.56
CA LEU A 67 10.30 11.28 14.56
C LEU A 67 11.51 11.38 15.51
N GLY A 68 12.71 11.12 14.99
CA GLY A 68 13.95 11.35 15.74
C GLY A 68 14.07 10.48 17.00
N ASN A 69 14.51 11.09 18.11
CA ASN A 69 14.71 10.43 19.41
C ASN A 69 13.44 10.33 20.27
N SER A 70 12.25 10.68 19.75
CA SER A 70 11.02 10.48 20.52
C SER A 70 10.49 9.05 20.35
N GLU A 71 9.80 8.55 21.37
CA GLU A 71 9.09 7.26 21.32
C GLU A 71 7.81 7.34 20.48
N ASP A 72 7.50 8.51 19.89
CA ASP A 72 6.28 8.72 19.13
C ASP A 72 6.39 8.09 17.74
N ILE A 73 5.56 7.09 17.52
CA ILE A 73 5.39 6.42 16.24
C ILE A 73 4.20 7.01 15.49
N TYR A 74 4.44 7.44 14.25
CA TYR A 74 3.39 7.91 13.34
C TYR A 74 3.21 6.91 12.22
N ILE A 75 1.98 6.73 11.76
CA ILE A 75 1.71 5.92 10.57
C ILE A 75 1.42 6.89 9.43
N GLU A 76 2.23 6.84 8.39
CA GLU A 76 2.04 7.60 7.16
C GLU A 76 1.57 6.70 6.03
N ALA A 77 0.85 7.30 5.08
CA ALA A 77 0.40 6.65 3.86
C ALA A 77 0.90 7.43 2.64
N LEU A 78 1.48 6.72 1.68
CA LEU A 78 1.90 7.23 0.39
C LEU A 78 1.13 6.48 -0.70
N LEU A 79 0.50 7.20 -1.63
CA LEU A 79 -0.20 6.62 -2.77
C LEU A 79 0.47 7.11 -4.05
N CYS A 80 0.79 6.17 -4.93
CA CYS A 80 1.43 6.43 -6.21
C CYS A 80 0.61 5.81 -7.34
N SER A 81 0.53 6.53 -8.46
CA SER A 81 -0.09 6.09 -9.70
C SER A 81 0.97 5.83 -10.76
N SER A 82 0.73 4.90 -11.67
CA SER A 82 1.66 4.66 -12.79
C SER A 82 1.66 5.88 -13.72
N LYS A 83 2.83 6.31 -14.18
CA LYS A 83 2.98 7.44 -15.12
C LYS A 83 2.32 7.20 -16.49
N LYS A 84 2.09 5.93 -16.83
CA LYS A 84 1.45 5.50 -18.08
C LYS A 84 0.49 4.35 -17.79
N PRO A 85 -0.60 4.21 -18.57
CA PRO A 85 -1.50 3.09 -18.43
C PRO A 85 -0.74 1.77 -18.50
N THR A 86 -0.99 0.90 -17.53
CA THR A 86 -0.26 -0.36 -17.42
C THR A 86 -1.08 -1.38 -16.65
N LYS A 87 -0.94 -2.64 -17.07
CA LYS A 87 -1.45 -3.83 -16.36
C LYS A 87 -0.32 -4.59 -15.65
N VAL A 88 0.89 -4.01 -15.63
CA VAL A 88 2.05 -4.61 -14.99
C VAL A 88 1.99 -4.30 -13.51
N LYS A 89 2.24 -5.32 -12.69
CA LYS A 89 2.29 -5.18 -11.25
C LYS A 89 3.39 -4.18 -10.84
N PRO A 90 3.08 -3.18 -10.00
CA PRO A 90 4.07 -2.26 -9.44
C PRO A 90 5.18 -3.02 -8.70
N PRO A 91 6.43 -2.52 -8.75
CA PRO A 91 7.52 -3.06 -7.94
C PRO A 91 7.27 -2.81 -6.44
N ARG A 92 8.02 -3.52 -5.59
CA ARG A 92 7.93 -3.32 -4.14
C ARG A 92 8.55 -1.99 -3.73
N PHE A 93 7.96 -1.33 -2.73
CA PHE A 93 8.59 -0.16 -2.14
C PHE A 93 9.92 -0.53 -1.48
N LYS A 94 10.91 0.37 -1.61
CA LYS A 94 12.13 0.33 -0.81
C LYS A 94 11.85 1.07 0.50
N LEU A 95 12.02 0.41 1.63
CA LEU A 95 11.79 1.02 2.93
C LEU A 95 12.94 1.99 3.26
N SER A 96 12.59 3.25 3.47
CA SER A 96 13.49 4.31 3.92
C SER A 96 12.73 5.24 4.89
N PRO A 97 13.40 6.12 5.65
CA PRO A 97 12.73 7.06 6.56
C PRO A 97 11.76 8.03 5.86
N GLN A 98 12.01 8.31 4.57
CA GLN A 98 11.13 9.05 3.67
C GLN A 98 11.04 8.25 2.35
N PRO A 99 10.12 7.28 2.27
CA PRO A 99 9.92 6.48 1.07
C PRO A 99 9.32 7.33 -0.04
N THR A 100 9.71 7.04 -1.27
CA THR A 100 9.21 7.68 -2.49
C THR A 100 8.54 6.67 -3.40
N CYS A 101 7.76 7.18 -4.36
CA CYS A 101 7.11 6.34 -5.35
C CYS A 101 8.15 5.51 -6.14
N PRO A 102 7.86 4.24 -6.45
CA PRO A 102 8.77 3.42 -7.23
C PRO A 102 8.93 3.90 -8.67
N ASP A 103 9.97 3.45 -9.35
CA ASP A 103 10.23 3.81 -10.74
C ASP A 103 9.01 3.53 -11.64
N GLY A 104 8.65 4.52 -12.46
CA GLY A 104 7.45 4.47 -13.32
C GLY A 104 6.15 4.87 -12.62
N TYR A 105 6.21 5.29 -11.35
CA TYR A 105 5.08 5.79 -10.58
C TYR A 105 5.35 7.22 -10.03
N GLU A 106 4.29 7.95 -9.74
CA GLU A 106 4.30 9.30 -9.14
C GLU A 106 3.11 9.55 -8.21
#